data_AF-A0AAN8LMP7-F1
#
_entry.id   AF-A0AAN8LMP7-F1
#
_cell.length_a   1.000
_cell.length_b   1.000
_cell.length_c   1.000
_cell.angle_alpha   90.00
_cell.angle_beta   90.00
_cell.angle_gamma   90.00
#
_symmetry.space_group_name_H-M   'P 1'
#
loop_
_entity.id
_entity.type
_entity.pdbx_description
1 polymer ?
#
loop_
_entity_poly.entity_id
_entity_poly.type
_entity_poly.pdbx_seq_one_letter_code
_entity_poly.pdbx_strand_id
1 'polypeptide(L)'
;MFKKKPSKNSVTITPTKKAPSSELSALIEKLQKNADKVEKLIYETEQNLNKDVSKINEGKQPLYQDDTNKRILNSLELLQGLDEDAVDAKRLQHPQAEMIEQDMKQLRERLRSKLREDHDRIYHLTRSEGLPSVNWGKIIDEKQVNLKNKGFGQDLPTIENEVEEHNIFHSEVEALAPHISASDNKDNASGLQQNYNKLLASSSARQRHLLSLRDYMQRCTNELYWMDQQAGERINYDWSDTNLDFPARQRQYENFISKCLESKEATVTQLNDDGDKLIATNHPGKNVIEAHMEAVHADWKEYLNLLICEENHLKHMDEYHKFHKEARDTQDLLKRLETEVNQKYKPEFKDMYQIESLIRDLDDQA
;
A
#
# COMPACT_ATOMS: atom_id res chain seq x y z
N MET A 1 -73.01 -75.40 84.87
CA MET A 1 -73.41 -74.64 86.08
C MET A 1 -73.21 -73.15 85.83
N PHE A 2 -74.09 -72.34 86.43
CA PHE A 2 -74.26 -70.90 86.26
C PHE A 2 -73.15 -70.02 86.85
N LYS A 3 -72.98 -68.81 86.25
CA LYS A 3 -72.51 -67.50 86.81
C LYS A 3 -71.00 -67.39 87.14
N LYS A 4 -70.27 -66.26 86.98
CA LYS A 4 -70.64 -64.82 86.96
C LYS A 4 -69.49 -63.92 86.41
N LYS A 5 -69.85 -63.00 85.49
CA LYS A 5 -69.44 -61.58 85.26
C LYS A 5 -67.98 -61.13 84.89
N PRO A 6 -67.85 -59.95 84.21
CA PRO A 6 -66.82 -59.64 83.21
C PRO A 6 -65.91 -58.43 83.56
N SER A 7 -64.91 -58.15 82.72
CA SER A 7 -64.47 -56.77 82.43
C SER A 7 -63.65 -56.68 81.14
N LYS A 8 -63.96 -55.66 80.33
CA LYS A 8 -63.28 -55.26 79.09
C LYS A 8 -61.98 -54.53 79.42
N ASN A 9 -60.91 -54.71 78.63
CA ASN A 9 -59.86 -53.71 78.46
C ASN A 9 -59.64 -53.42 76.98
N SER A 10 -59.74 -52.12 76.68
CA SER A 10 -59.60 -51.44 75.41
C SER A 10 -58.14 -51.26 74.99
N VAL A 11 -57.91 -51.37 73.68
CA VAL A 11 -56.66 -51.00 73.00
C VAL A 11 -56.49 -49.47 73.04
N THR A 12 -55.34 -48.99 73.51
CA THR A 12 -54.96 -47.57 73.50
C THR A 12 -54.06 -47.29 72.31
N ILE A 13 -54.55 -46.47 71.38
CA ILE A 13 -53.79 -45.80 70.32
C ILE A 13 -53.10 -44.59 70.94
N THR A 14 -51.76 -44.52 70.86
CA THR A 14 -50.96 -43.37 71.28
C THR A 14 -51.06 -42.23 70.25
N PRO A 15 -51.44 -41.00 70.65
CA PRO A 15 -51.43 -39.84 69.76
C PRO A 15 -50.09 -39.10 69.82
N THR A 16 -49.56 -38.76 68.64
CA THR A 16 -48.39 -37.90 68.41
C THR A 16 -48.69 -36.44 68.79
N LYS A 17 -47.81 -35.82 69.59
CA LYS A 17 -47.90 -34.40 70.01
C LYS A 17 -47.77 -33.45 68.82
N LYS A 18 -48.74 -32.55 68.64
CA LYS A 18 -48.59 -31.32 67.83
C LYS A 18 -47.86 -30.26 68.67
N ALA A 19 -46.88 -29.58 68.08
CA ALA A 19 -46.12 -28.50 68.70
C ALA A 19 -47.00 -27.26 68.96
N PRO A 20 -46.68 -26.42 69.97
CA PRO A 20 -47.44 -25.21 70.28
C PRO A 20 -47.30 -24.15 69.18
N SER A 21 -48.41 -23.50 68.84
CA SER A 21 -48.54 -22.49 67.77
C SER A 21 -47.47 -21.38 67.80
N SER A 22 -46.97 -20.97 68.99
CA SER A 22 -46.00 -19.88 69.10
C SER A 22 -44.58 -20.25 68.66
N GLU A 23 -44.17 -21.51 68.81
CA GLU A 23 -42.84 -21.98 68.37
C GLU A 23 -42.75 -22.00 66.84
N LEU A 24 -43.84 -22.36 66.17
CA LEU A 24 -43.93 -22.37 64.72
C LEU A 24 -43.89 -20.95 64.14
N SER A 25 -44.58 -19.99 64.75
CA SER A 25 -44.57 -18.59 64.32
C SER A 25 -43.18 -17.94 64.48
N ALA A 26 -42.48 -18.21 65.59
CA ALA A 26 -41.13 -17.69 65.81
C ALA A 26 -40.10 -18.26 64.81
N LEU A 27 -40.25 -19.53 64.44
CA LEU A 27 -39.42 -20.18 63.42
C LEU A 27 -39.63 -19.56 62.04
N ILE A 28 -40.88 -19.24 61.67
CA ILE A 28 -41.21 -18.61 60.38
C ILE A 28 -40.62 -17.20 60.29
N GLU A 29 -40.76 -16.39 61.35
CA GLU A 29 -40.20 -15.04 61.37
C GLU A 29 -38.67 -15.07 61.23
N LYS A 30 -38.02 -16.05 61.87
CA LYS A 30 -36.58 -16.29 61.74
C LYS A 30 -36.19 -16.73 60.32
N LEU A 31 -36.91 -17.68 59.73
CA LEU A 31 -36.70 -18.17 58.37
C LEU A 31 -36.82 -17.03 57.34
N GLN A 32 -37.90 -16.26 57.40
CA GLN A 32 -38.12 -15.14 56.48
C GLN A 32 -37.01 -14.10 56.61
N LYS A 33 -36.70 -13.68 57.85
CA LYS A 33 -35.67 -12.66 58.10
C LYS A 33 -34.28 -13.08 57.64
N ASN A 34 -33.93 -14.35 57.82
CA ASN A 34 -32.64 -14.87 57.39
C ASN A 34 -32.60 -15.07 55.87
N ALA A 35 -33.69 -15.52 55.24
CA ALA A 35 -33.80 -15.64 53.79
C ALA A 35 -33.67 -14.26 53.09
N ASP A 36 -34.37 -13.24 53.61
CA ASP A 36 -34.29 -11.87 53.09
C ASP A 36 -32.86 -11.30 53.18
N LYS A 37 -32.13 -11.63 54.27
CA LYS A 37 -30.74 -11.23 54.43
C LYS A 37 -29.83 -11.92 53.40
N VAL A 38 -30.02 -13.22 53.16
CA VAL A 38 -29.23 -13.96 52.17
C VAL A 38 -29.48 -13.40 50.77
N GLU A 39 -30.73 -13.15 50.39
CA GLU A 39 -31.06 -12.52 49.09
C GLU A 39 -30.43 -11.14 48.93
N LYS A 40 -30.46 -10.32 49.99
CA LYS A 40 -29.80 -9.01 49.98
C LYS A 40 -28.29 -9.14 49.77
N LEU A 41 -27.64 -10.07 50.47
CA LEU A 41 -26.19 -10.29 50.33
C LEU A 41 -25.83 -10.84 48.95
N ILE A 42 -26.66 -11.71 48.37
CA ILE A 42 -26.52 -12.22 47.00
C ILE A 42 -26.60 -11.06 46.00
N TYR A 43 -27.61 -10.21 46.11
CA TYR A 43 -27.77 -9.05 45.23
C TYR A 43 -26.60 -8.06 45.31
N GLU A 44 -26.15 -7.74 46.53
CA GLU A 44 -25.00 -6.86 46.74
C GLU A 44 -23.70 -7.46 46.18
N THR A 45 -23.55 -8.79 46.29
CA THR A 45 -22.43 -9.52 45.69
C THR A 45 -22.47 -9.44 44.16
N GLU A 46 -23.62 -9.68 43.53
CA GLU A 46 -23.80 -9.54 42.08
C GLU A 46 -23.46 -8.10 41.61
N GLN A 47 -23.84 -7.08 42.37
CA GLN A 47 -23.48 -5.68 42.05
C GLN A 47 -21.97 -5.42 42.14
N ASN A 48 -21.30 -5.93 43.17
CA ASN A 48 -19.86 -5.75 43.34
C ASN A 48 -19.09 -6.45 42.21
N LEU A 49 -19.47 -7.70 41.89
CA LEU A 49 -18.93 -8.44 40.75
C LEU A 49 -19.09 -7.66 39.44
N ASN A 50 -20.27 -7.11 39.16
CA ASN A 50 -20.50 -6.31 37.96
C ASN A 50 -19.65 -5.03 37.91
N LYS A 51 -19.49 -4.33 39.04
CA LYS A 51 -18.63 -3.14 39.13
C LYS A 51 -17.17 -3.47 38.87
N ASP A 52 -16.68 -4.58 39.43
CA ASP A 52 -15.30 -5.02 39.23
C ASP A 52 -15.07 -5.54 37.81
N VAL A 53 -16.05 -6.19 37.16
CA VAL A 53 -15.99 -6.51 35.73
C VAL A 53 -15.80 -5.27 34.87
N SER A 54 -16.55 -4.20 35.15
CA SER A 54 -16.40 -2.92 34.43
C SER A 54 -14.98 -2.36 34.57
N LYS A 55 -14.43 -2.36 35.80
CA LYS A 55 -13.07 -1.87 36.05
C LYS A 55 -12.00 -2.73 35.40
N ILE A 56 -12.18 -4.04 35.45
CA ILE A 56 -11.28 -5.00 34.80
C ILE A 56 -11.30 -4.77 33.28
N ASN A 57 -12.45 -4.51 32.67
CA ASN A 57 -12.53 -4.20 31.23
C ASN A 57 -11.86 -2.87 30.86
N GLU A 58 -11.79 -1.91 31.78
CA GLU A 58 -11.01 -0.67 31.64
C GLU A 58 -9.50 -0.87 31.91
N GLY A 59 -9.03 -2.09 32.17
CA GLY A 59 -7.62 -2.37 32.48
C GLY A 59 -7.19 -2.01 33.91
N LYS A 60 -8.13 -1.73 34.81
CA LYS A 60 -7.87 -1.37 36.21
C LYS A 60 -8.04 -2.57 37.14
N GLN A 61 -7.40 -2.52 38.32
CA GLN A 61 -7.52 -3.56 39.35
C GLN A 61 -8.94 -3.59 39.97
N PRO A 62 -9.44 -4.77 40.39
CA PRO A 62 -10.70 -4.89 41.11
C PRO A 62 -10.63 -4.18 42.47
N LEU A 63 -11.74 -3.58 42.90
CA LEU A 63 -11.82 -2.81 44.15
C LEU A 63 -12.64 -3.53 45.23
N TYR A 64 -13.60 -4.35 44.83
CA TYR A 64 -14.58 -4.96 45.72
C TYR A 64 -14.33 -6.45 45.97
N GLN A 65 -13.19 -6.99 45.56
CA GLN A 65 -12.86 -8.41 45.73
C GLN A 65 -12.93 -8.88 47.20
N ASP A 66 -12.32 -8.15 48.13
CA ASP A 66 -12.34 -8.51 49.56
C ASP A 66 -13.74 -8.40 50.18
N ASP A 67 -14.51 -7.40 49.79
CA ASP A 67 -15.90 -7.22 50.25
C ASP A 67 -16.80 -8.33 49.69
N THR A 68 -16.58 -8.70 48.43
CA THR A 68 -17.26 -9.82 47.76
C THR A 68 -16.97 -11.16 48.46
N ASN A 69 -15.70 -11.43 48.76
CA ASN A 69 -15.30 -12.64 49.50
C ASN A 69 -16.00 -12.75 50.86
N LYS A 70 -16.03 -11.66 51.64
CA LYS A 70 -16.70 -11.62 52.95
C LYS A 70 -18.20 -11.85 52.84
N ARG A 71 -18.86 -11.27 51.82
CA ARG A 71 -20.30 -11.43 51.61
C ARG A 71 -20.67 -12.85 51.21
N ILE A 72 -19.88 -13.49 50.35
CA ILE A 72 -20.09 -14.90 49.99
C ILE A 72 -19.98 -15.79 51.23
N LEU A 73 -18.97 -15.57 52.09
CA LEU A 73 -18.81 -16.32 53.34
C LEU A 73 -20.00 -16.13 54.30
N ASN A 74 -20.43 -14.88 54.50
CA ASN A 74 -21.58 -14.57 55.36
C ASN A 74 -22.89 -15.19 54.83
N SER A 75 -23.10 -15.18 53.50
CA SER A 75 -24.24 -15.84 52.87
C SER A 75 -24.23 -17.36 53.08
N LEU A 76 -23.05 -18.00 53.03
CA LEU A 76 -22.91 -19.43 53.29
C LEU A 76 -23.25 -19.81 54.73
N GLU A 77 -22.79 -19.01 55.70
CA GLU A 77 -23.09 -19.23 57.13
C GLU A 77 -24.59 -19.08 57.42
N LEU A 78 -25.22 -18.03 56.87
CA LEU A 78 -26.67 -17.83 57.02
C LEU A 78 -27.49 -18.93 56.34
N LEU A 79 -27.04 -19.44 55.19
CA LEU A 79 -27.68 -20.58 54.52
C LEU A 79 -27.61 -21.87 55.33
N GLN A 80 -26.50 -22.12 56.02
CA GLN A 80 -26.41 -23.28 56.91
C GLN A 80 -27.42 -23.22 58.05
N GLY A 81 -27.60 -22.05 58.67
CA GLY A 81 -28.63 -21.85 59.70
C GLY A 81 -30.06 -21.95 59.16
N LEU A 82 -30.27 -21.51 57.92
CA LEU A 82 -31.55 -21.64 57.23
C LEU A 82 -31.89 -23.09 56.83
N ASP A 83 -30.90 -23.90 56.47
CA ASP A 83 -31.06 -25.35 56.22
C ASP A 83 -31.56 -26.07 57.49
N GLU A 84 -30.97 -25.74 58.65
CA GLU A 84 -31.39 -26.26 59.96
C GLU A 84 -32.83 -25.84 60.29
N ASP A 85 -33.15 -24.55 60.10
CA ASP A 85 -34.50 -24.02 60.34
C ASP A 85 -35.55 -24.63 59.38
N ALA A 86 -35.17 -24.95 58.13
CA ALA A 86 -36.05 -25.62 57.15
C ALA A 86 -36.32 -27.09 57.51
N VAL A 87 -35.32 -27.81 58.02
CA VAL A 87 -35.49 -29.17 58.56
C VAL A 87 -36.42 -29.15 59.77
N ASP A 88 -36.30 -28.15 60.63
CA ASP A 88 -37.18 -27.94 61.77
C ASP A 88 -38.63 -27.64 61.34
N ALA A 89 -38.83 -26.82 60.31
CA ALA A 89 -40.16 -26.55 59.76
C ALA A 89 -40.84 -27.83 59.23
N LYS A 90 -40.07 -28.74 58.63
CA LYS A 90 -40.55 -30.06 58.18
C LYS A 90 -40.86 -31.00 59.34
N ARG A 91 -39.99 -31.04 60.35
CA ARG A 91 -40.18 -31.84 61.57
C ARG A 91 -41.44 -31.44 62.34
N LEU A 92 -41.75 -30.13 62.35
CA LEU A 92 -42.93 -29.56 62.99
C LEU A 92 -44.21 -29.65 62.12
N GLN A 93 -44.15 -30.33 60.96
CA GLN A 93 -45.26 -30.50 60.01
C GLN A 93 -45.87 -29.16 59.55
N HIS A 94 -45.01 -28.19 59.23
CA HIS A 94 -45.47 -26.91 58.70
C HIS A 94 -46.23 -27.10 57.36
N PRO A 95 -47.38 -26.45 57.14
CA PRO A 95 -48.17 -26.60 55.92
C PRO A 95 -47.43 -26.26 54.62
N GLN A 96 -46.40 -25.41 54.69
CA GLN A 96 -45.58 -24.98 53.56
C GLN A 96 -44.12 -25.50 53.64
N ALA A 97 -43.85 -26.52 54.46
CA ALA A 97 -42.48 -27.03 54.65
C ALA A 97 -41.80 -27.43 53.33
N GLU A 98 -42.54 -28.02 52.39
CA GLU A 98 -42.01 -28.40 51.07
C GLU A 98 -41.59 -27.20 50.22
N MET A 99 -42.36 -26.11 50.26
CA MET A 99 -42.02 -24.86 49.57
C MET A 99 -40.74 -24.24 50.17
N ILE A 100 -40.64 -24.18 51.50
CA ILE A 100 -39.46 -23.64 52.20
C ILE A 100 -38.20 -24.45 51.84
N GLU A 101 -38.32 -25.78 51.76
CA GLU A 101 -37.22 -26.66 51.35
C GLU A 101 -36.80 -26.41 49.88
N GLN A 102 -37.77 -26.13 49.01
CA GLN A 102 -37.50 -25.81 47.60
C GLN A 102 -36.85 -24.43 47.44
N ASP A 103 -37.32 -23.42 48.16
CA ASP A 103 -36.74 -22.07 48.16
C ASP A 103 -35.29 -22.09 48.67
N MET A 104 -35.01 -22.90 49.71
CA MET A 104 -33.64 -23.09 50.20
C MET A 104 -32.72 -23.71 49.15
N LYS A 105 -33.22 -24.70 48.40
CA LYS A 105 -32.48 -25.30 47.29
C LYS A 105 -32.17 -24.27 46.20
N GLN A 106 -33.12 -23.39 45.89
CA GLN A 106 -32.92 -22.32 44.89
C GLN A 106 -31.87 -21.30 45.35
N LEU A 107 -31.94 -20.84 46.61
CA LEU A 107 -30.95 -19.92 47.18
C LEU A 107 -29.55 -20.52 47.17
N ARG A 108 -29.44 -21.80 47.53
CA ARG A 108 -28.19 -22.54 47.53
C ARG A 108 -27.61 -22.69 46.13
N GLU A 109 -28.45 -23.02 45.15
CA GLU A 109 -28.01 -23.16 43.76
C GLU A 109 -27.50 -21.82 43.21
N ARG A 110 -28.23 -20.73 43.49
CA ARG A 110 -27.84 -19.38 43.06
C ARG A 110 -26.49 -18.96 43.66
N LEU A 111 -26.26 -19.25 44.95
CA LEU A 111 -24.98 -18.94 45.58
C LEU A 111 -23.85 -19.85 45.09
N ARG A 112 -24.11 -21.16 44.95
CA ARG A 112 -23.07 -22.17 44.67
C ARG A 112 -22.66 -22.24 43.21
N SER A 113 -23.62 -22.27 42.28
CA SER A 113 -23.33 -22.30 40.85
C SER A 113 -23.06 -20.87 40.40
N LYS A 114 -24.08 -20.01 40.38
CA LYS A 114 -23.98 -18.71 39.71
C LYS A 114 -22.95 -17.76 40.34
N LEU A 115 -23.08 -17.44 41.63
CA LEU A 115 -22.19 -16.44 42.26
C LEU A 115 -20.76 -16.95 42.40
N ARG A 116 -20.57 -18.26 42.66
CA ARG A 116 -19.24 -18.84 42.81
C ARG A 116 -18.53 -19.00 41.46
N GLU A 117 -19.25 -19.42 40.42
CA GLU A 117 -18.73 -19.45 39.05
C GLU A 117 -18.38 -18.04 38.57
N ASP A 118 -19.24 -17.05 38.81
CA ASP A 118 -18.96 -15.66 38.46
C ASP A 118 -17.76 -15.12 39.24
N HIS A 119 -17.69 -15.39 40.55
CA HIS A 119 -16.55 -15.01 41.39
C HIS A 119 -15.23 -15.62 40.87
N ASP A 120 -15.21 -16.93 40.62
CA ASP A 120 -14.03 -17.64 40.14
C ASP A 120 -13.66 -17.17 38.72
N ARG A 121 -14.67 -16.89 37.88
CA ARG A 121 -14.47 -16.32 36.54
C ARG A 121 -13.90 -14.90 36.57
N ILE A 122 -14.29 -14.08 37.54
CA ILE A 122 -13.90 -12.67 37.60
C ILE A 122 -12.54 -12.49 38.28
N TYR A 123 -12.27 -13.25 39.34
CA TYR A 123 -11.08 -13.05 40.18
C TYR A 123 -10.05 -14.18 40.11
N HIS A 124 -10.35 -15.35 39.55
CA HIS A 124 -9.43 -16.50 39.51
C HIS A 124 -9.07 -16.95 38.10
N LEU A 125 -9.82 -16.56 37.06
CA LEU A 125 -9.26 -16.52 35.71
C LEU A 125 -8.17 -15.46 35.71
N THR A 126 -6.93 -15.91 35.82
CA THR A 126 -5.78 -15.12 35.41
C THR A 126 -6.10 -14.69 33.98
N ARG A 127 -6.30 -13.39 33.74
CA ARG A 127 -6.42 -12.84 32.38
C ARG A 127 -5.05 -13.03 31.71
N SER A 128 -4.77 -14.26 31.29
CA SER A 128 -3.55 -14.64 30.57
C SER A 128 -3.68 -14.36 29.07
N GLU A 129 -4.84 -13.90 28.62
CA GLU A 129 -4.97 -13.27 27.32
C GLU A 129 -5.13 -11.77 27.57
N GLY A 130 -3.98 -11.10 27.68
CA GLY A 130 -3.92 -9.69 27.35
C GLY A 130 -4.62 -9.50 26.00
N LEU A 131 -5.38 -8.41 25.87
CA LEU A 131 -5.86 -7.93 24.58
C LEU A 131 -4.76 -8.14 23.51
N PRO A 132 -5.09 -8.46 22.25
CA PRO A 132 -4.10 -8.44 21.16
C PRO A 132 -3.34 -7.11 21.20
N SER A 133 -2.20 -7.11 21.89
CA SER A 133 -1.41 -5.92 22.07
C SER A 133 -0.59 -5.86 20.81
N VAL A 134 -0.99 -4.96 19.92
CA VAL A 134 -0.28 -4.71 18.67
C VAL A 134 1.14 -4.35 19.05
N ASN A 135 2.08 -5.24 18.74
CA ASN A 135 3.49 -4.98 18.97
C ASN A 135 3.98 -4.02 17.88
N TRP A 136 3.81 -2.72 18.13
CA TRP A 136 4.23 -1.66 17.24
C TRP A 136 5.72 -1.70 16.92
N GLY A 137 6.55 -2.18 17.84
CA GLY A 137 7.99 -2.39 17.60
C GLY A 137 8.22 -3.38 16.46
N LYS A 138 7.55 -4.54 16.53
CA LYS A 138 7.62 -5.56 15.46
C LYS A 138 7.11 -5.04 14.12
N ILE A 139 6.01 -4.27 14.10
CA ILE A 139 5.48 -3.68 12.85
C ILE A 139 6.47 -2.68 12.24
N ILE A 140 7.08 -1.82 13.06
CA ILE A 140 8.11 -0.87 12.60
C ILE A 140 9.31 -1.63 12.05
N ASP A 141 9.78 -2.67 12.74
CA ASP A 141 10.90 -3.48 12.30
C ASP A 141 10.60 -4.21 10.98
N GLU A 142 9.41 -4.79 10.83
CA GLU A 142 8.94 -5.43 9.58
C GLU A 142 8.89 -4.45 8.42
N LYS A 143 8.30 -3.27 8.63
CA LYS A 143 8.26 -2.20 7.62
C LYS A 143 9.67 -1.70 7.27
N GLN A 144 10.57 -1.62 8.24
CA GLN A 144 11.95 -1.18 8.01
C GLN A 144 12.78 -2.23 7.26
N VAL A 145 12.59 -3.52 7.53
CA VAL A 145 13.20 -4.62 6.77
C VAL A 145 12.68 -4.64 5.33
N ASN A 146 11.37 -4.48 5.13
CA ASN A 146 10.78 -4.38 3.79
C ASN A 146 11.42 -3.23 2.99
N LEU A 147 11.53 -2.04 3.59
CA LEU A 147 12.17 -0.86 2.99
C LEU A 147 13.62 -1.11 2.55
N LYS A 148 14.41 -1.81 3.37
CA LYS A 148 15.82 -2.13 3.09
C LYS A 148 16.00 -3.17 1.99
N ASN A 149 15.05 -4.08 1.85
CA ASN A 149 15.11 -5.18 0.87
C ASN A 149 14.64 -4.77 -0.53
N LYS A 150 13.96 -3.62 -0.68
CA LYS A 150 13.49 -3.15 -1.98
C LYS A 150 14.62 -2.47 -2.77
N GLY A 151 14.87 -2.95 -3.99
CA GLY A 151 15.76 -2.31 -4.97
C GLY A 151 15.10 -1.14 -5.72
N PHE A 152 15.66 -0.79 -6.87
CA PHE A 152 15.09 0.14 -7.84
C PHE A 152 14.88 -0.61 -9.17
N GLY A 153 13.71 -0.43 -9.79
CA GLY A 153 13.40 -0.90 -11.13
C GLY A 153 14.40 -0.44 -12.19
N GLN A 154 14.52 -1.21 -13.28
CA GLN A 154 15.46 -0.92 -14.38
C GLN A 154 14.80 -0.16 -15.54
N ASP A 155 13.46 -0.19 -15.64
CA ASP A 155 12.67 0.44 -16.70
C ASP A 155 11.63 1.41 -16.10
N LEU A 156 11.20 2.37 -16.93
CA LEU A 156 10.31 3.44 -16.51
C LEU A 156 8.94 2.92 -15.99
N PRO A 157 8.24 1.99 -16.68
CA PRO A 157 6.99 1.42 -16.15
C PRO A 157 7.15 0.76 -14.78
N THR A 158 8.22 0.01 -14.55
CA THR A 158 8.50 -0.59 -13.24
C THR A 158 8.72 0.47 -12.17
N ILE A 159 9.47 1.53 -12.46
CA ILE A 159 9.69 2.65 -11.53
C ILE A 159 8.40 3.41 -11.23
N GLU A 160 7.52 3.60 -12.21
CA GLU A 160 6.21 4.24 -11.98
C GLU A 160 5.34 3.42 -11.02
N ASN A 161 5.28 2.10 -11.21
CA ASN A 161 4.59 1.21 -10.28
C ASN A 161 5.24 1.24 -8.88
N GLU A 162 6.58 1.25 -8.79
CA GLU A 162 7.28 1.37 -7.50
C GLU A 162 6.99 2.70 -6.78
N VAL A 163 6.83 3.80 -7.51
CA VAL A 163 6.42 5.11 -6.95
C VAL A 163 5.02 5.01 -6.34
N GLU A 164 4.06 4.43 -7.08
CA GLU A 164 2.69 4.25 -6.60
C GLU A 164 2.62 3.37 -5.35
N GLU A 165 3.25 2.20 -5.39
CA GLU A 165 3.34 1.29 -4.24
C GLU A 165 3.99 1.95 -3.03
N HIS A 166 5.08 2.70 -3.25
CA HIS A 166 5.79 3.37 -2.16
C HIS A 166 5.00 4.52 -1.58
N ASN A 167 4.19 5.25 -2.37
CA ASN A 167 3.31 6.30 -1.86
C ASN A 167 2.25 5.72 -0.90
N ILE A 168 1.68 4.57 -1.24
CA ILE A 168 0.75 3.85 -0.35
C ILE A 168 1.49 3.43 0.93
N PHE A 169 2.65 2.80 0.80
CA PHE A 169 3.47 2.40 1.94
C PHE A 169 3.87 3.59 2.83
N HIS A 170 4.19 4.74 2.24
CA HIS A 170 4.55 5.95 2.97
C HIS A 170 3.37 6.48 3.79
N SER A 171 2.18 6.55 3.19
CA SER A 171 0.93 6.93 3.87
C SER A 171 0.62 5.99 5.04
N GLU A 172 0.82 4.68 4.87
CA GLU A 172 0.69 3.71 5.96
C GLU A 172 1.69 3.96 7.10
N VAL A 173 2.92 4.38 6.79
CA VAL A 173 3.92 4.73 7.80
C VAL A 173 3.48 5.97 8.57
N GLU A 174 3.02 7.02 7.89
CA GLU A 174 2.53 8.25 8.53
C GLU A 174 1.34 7.98 9.46
N ALA A 175 0.46 7.07 9.08
CA ALA A 175 -0.69 6.64 9.88
C ALA A 175 -0.31 5.94 11.21
N LEU A 176 0.94 5.53 11.40
CA LEU A 176 1.41 4.95 12.67
C LEU A 176 1.61 6.01 13.77
N ALA A 177 1.85 7.27 13.42
CA ALA A 177 2.16 8.36 14.36
C ALA A 177 1.25 8.42 15.62
N PRO A 178 -0.10 8.40 15.52
CA PRO A 178 -0.98 8.46 16.70
C PRO A 178 -0.87 7.22 17.61
N HIS A 179 -0.45 6.08 17.07
CA HIS A 179 -0.34 4.84 17.84
C HIS A 179 0.97 4.73 18.60
N ILE A 180 2.03 5.34 18.08
CA ILE A 180 3.35 5.40 18.74
C ILE A 180 3.31 6.36 19.94
N SER A 181 2.58 7.47 19.83
CA SER A 181 2.44 8.45 20.90
C SER A 181 1.50 8.00 22.04
N ALA A 182 0.56 7.11 21.77
CA ALA A 182 -0.38 6.56 22.75
C ALA A 182 0.17 5.37 23.56
N SER A 183 1.43 4.98 23.38
CA SER A 183 2.05 3.87 24.13
C SER A 183 2.29 4.25 25.60
N ASP A 184 1.49 3.68 26.52
CA ASP A 184 1.51 3.96 27.96
C ASP A 184 2.85 3.64 28.68
N ASN A 185 3.74 2.85 28.08
CA ASN A 185 5.04 2.52 28.67
C ASN A 185 6.09 3.58 28.33
N LYS A 186 6.29 4.58 29.22
CA LYS A 186 7.24 5.70 29.04
C LYS A 186 8.68 5.30 28.66
N ASP A 187 9.22 4.21 29.20
CA ASP A 187 10.59 3.78 28.89
C ASP A 187 10.71 3.14 27.51
N ASN A 188 9.73 2.32 27.09
CA ASN A 188 9.66 1.74 25.74
C ASN A 188 9.18 2.75 24.68
N ALA A 189 8.41 3.77 25.07
CA ALA A 189 7.89 4.80 24.16
C ALA A 189 9.02 5.62 23.52
N SER A 190 10.10 5.89 24.25
CA SER A 190 11.24 6.65 23.73
C SER A 190 12.00 5.90 22.61
N GLY A 191 12.27 4.60 22.81
CA GLY A 191 12.92 3.75 21.81
C GLY A 191 12.01 3.50 20.59
N LEU A 192 10.72 3.29 20.83
CA LEU A 192 9.73 3.11 19.77
C LEU A 192 9.60 4.38 18.91
N GLN A 193 9.57 5.56 19.52
CA GLN A 193 9.54 6.84 18.81
C GLN A 193 10.80 7.05 17.97
N GLN A 194 11.98 6.69 18.48
CA GLN A 194 13.22 6.77 17.70
C GLN A 194 13.21 5.83 16.49
N ASN A 195 12.73 4.59 16.66
CA ASN A 195 12.62 3.63 15.56
C ASN A 195 11.60 4.10 14.51
N TYR A 196 10.46 4.63 14.95
CA TYR A 196 9.47 5.24 14.07
C TYR A 196 10.06 6.42 13.27
N ASN A 197 10.77 7.34 13.93
CA ASN A 197 11.40 8.48 13.25
C ASN A 197 12.44 8.02 12.22
N LYS A 198 13.21 6.97 12.51
CA LYS A 198 14.14 6.36 11.55
C LYS A 198 13.42 5.74 10.36
N LEU A 199 12.31 5.03 10.59
CA LEU A 199 11.46 4.46 9.54
C LEU A 199 10.89 5.56 8.65
N LEU A 200 10.31 6.60 9.24
CA LEU A 200 9.75 7.75 8.52
C LEU A 200 10.81 8.44 7.66
N ALA A 201 11.98 8.76 8.24
CA ALA A 201 13.09 9.37 7.50
C ALA A 201 13.57 8.49 6.34
N SER A 202 13.66 7.18 6.54
CA SER A 202 14.04 6.21 5.49
C SER A 202 12.98 6.14 4.39
N SER A 203 11.69 6.16 4.77
CA SER A 203 10.56 6.15 3.84
C SER A 203 10.51 7.43 2.99
N SER A 204 10.68 8.61 3.60
CA SER A 204 10.75 9.90 2.88
C SER A 204 11.98 9.98 1.97
N ALA A 205 13.12 9.43 2.40
CA ALA A 205 14.32 9.37 1.56
C ALA A 205 14.09 8.49 0.33
N ARG A 206 13.51 7.30 0.51
CA ARG A 206 13.16 6.41 -0.61
C ARG A 206 12.18 7.08 -1.57
N GLN A 207 11.15 7.76 -1.05
CA GLN A 207 10.18 8.47 -1.88
C GLN A 207 10.87 9.54 -2.75
N ARG A 208 11.74 10.36 -2.16
CA ARG A 208 12.53 11.35 -2.91
C ARG A 208 13.38 10.71 -3.99
N HIS A 209 14.08 9.61 -3.68
CA HIS A 209 14.91 8.89 -4.66
C HIS A 209 14.09 8.30 -5.81
N LEU A 210 12.93 7.71 -5.52
CA LEU A 210 12.04 7.18 -6.56
C LEU A 210 11.53 8.29 -7.48
N LEU A 211 11.13 9.43 -6.90
CA LEU A 211 10.66 10.57 -7.69
C LEU A 211 11.76 11.18 -8.56
N SER A 212 12.97 11.38 -8.01
CA SER A 212 14.11 11.90 -8.79
C SER A 212 14.53 10.93 -9.89
N LEU A 213 14.52 9.62 -9.63
CA LEU A 213 14.84 8.61 -10.63
C LEU A 213 13.79 8.57 -11.74
N ARG A 214 12.49 8.59 -11.38
CA ARG A 214 11.39 8.61 -12.36
C ARG A 214 11.48 9.84 -13.26
N ASP A 215 11.68 11.03 -12.67
CA ASP A 215 11.80 12.27 -13.44
C ASP A 215 12.97 12.20 -14.43
N TYR A 216 14.14 11.76 -13.96
CA TYR A 216 15.32 11.59 -14.80
C TYR A 216 15.08 10.61 -15.95
N MET A 217 14.57 9.41 -15.65
CA MET A 217 14.30 8.38 -16.65
C MET A 217 13.25 8.82 -17.68
N GLN A 218 12.23 9.56 -17.25
CA GLN A 218 11.23 10.13 -18.17
C GLN A 218 11.89 11.10 -19.15
N ARG A 219 12.76 11.98 -18.67
CA ARG A 219 13.49 12.93 -19.52
C ARG A 219 14.42 12.21 -20.50
N CYS A 220 15.15 11.19 -20.06
CA CYS A 220 15.95 10.34 -20.96
C CYS A 220 15.07 9.68 -22.03
N THR A 221 13.98 9.04 -21.62
CA THR A 221 13.06 8.35 -22.54
C THR A 221 12.48 9.30 -23.58
N ASN A 222 12.13 10.53 -23.19
CA ASN A 222 11.62 11.54 -24.12
C ASN A 222 12.66 11.95 -25.18
N GLU A 223 13.92 12.13 -24.79
CA GLU A 223 14.98 12.48 -25.75
C GLU A 223 15.34 11.29 -26.66
N LEU A 224 15.40 10.07 -26.12
CA LEU A 224 15.58 8.84 -26.91
C LEU A 224 14.48 8.70 -27.96
N TYR A 225 13.22 8.84 -27.54
CA TYR A 225 12.08 8.80 -28.45
C TYR A 225 12.16 9.90 -29.52
N TRP A 226 12.53 11.12 -29.14
CA TRP A 226 12.69 12.21 -30.09
C TRP A 226 13.77 11.89 -31.14
N MET A 227 14.92 11.34 -30.73
CA MET A 227 16.00 10.95 -31.64
C MET A 227 15.57 9.83 -32.59
N ASP A 228 14.86 8.81 -32.09
CA ASP A 228 14.30 7.72 -32.91
C ASP A 228 13.37 8.25 -34.00
N GLN A 229 12.43 9.15 -33.65
CA GLN A 229 11.53 9.76 -34.64
C GLN A 229 12.30 10.56 -35.70
N GLN A 230 13.29 11.33 -35.26
CA GLN A 230 14.12 12.13 -36.17
C GLN A 230 15.02 11.28 -37.07
N ALA A 231 15.49 10.14 -36.58
CA ALA A 231 16.27 9.18 -37.35
C ALA A 231 15.40 8.45 -38.38
N GLY A 232 14.20 8.01 -37.96
CA GLY A 232 13.23 7.36 -38.84
C GLY A 232 12.85 8.23 -40.05
N GLU A 233 12.65 9.53 -39.86
CA GLU A 233 12.36 10.46 -40.97
C GLU A 233 13.50 10.52 -42.00
N ARG A 234 14.76 10.53 -41.53
CA ARG A 234 15.98 10.63 -42.37
C ARG A 234 16.29 9.33 -43.09
N ILE A 235 16.18 8.20 -42.39
CA ILE A 235 16.45 6.86 -42.93
C ILE A 235 15.47 6.50 -44.04
N ASN A 236 14.21 6.92 -43.90
CA ASN A 236 13.16 6.64 -44.88
C ASN A 236 13.10 7.67 -46.02
N TYR A 237 13.98 8.68 -46.05
CA TYR A 237 14.02 9.64 -47.14
C TYR A 237 14.55 9.01 -48.43
N ASP A 238 13.90 9.30 -49.56
CA ASP A 238 14.32 8.79 -50.86
C ASP A 238 15.54 9.56 -51.38
N TRP A 239 16.72 8.93 -51.31
CA TRP A 239 17.97 9.43 -51.89
C TRP A 239 18.22 8.89 -53.29
N SER A 240 17.19 8.57 -54.07
CA SER A 240 17.33 8.27 -55.49
C SER A 240 17.39 9.54 -56.34
N ASP A 241 17.97 9.43 -57.54
CA ASP A 241 18.02 10.50 -58.53
C ASP A 241 16.65 10.88 -59.09
N THR A 242 15.61 10.10 -58.82
CA THR A 242 14.23 10.40 -59.21
C THR A 242 13.57 11.42 -58.28
N ASN A 243 14.12 11.61 -57.08
CA ASN A 243 13.60 12.56 -56.11
C ASN A 243 14.13 13.98 -56.35
N LEU A 244 13.34 14.78 -57.05
CA LEU A 244 13.67 16.18 -57.35
C LEU A 244 13.34 17.17 -56.22
N ASP A 245 12.77 16.70 -55.10
CA ASP A 245 12.40 17.55 -53.95
C ASP A 245 13.53 17.70 -52.91
N PHE A 246 14.72 17.17 -53.20
CA PHE A 246 15.89 17.33 -52.33
C PHE A 246 16.25 18.80 -51.99
N PRO A 247 15.97 19.84 -52.81
CA PRO A 247 16.23 21.23 -52.40
C PRO A 247 15.34 21.69 -51.24
N ALA A 248 14.12 21.16 -51.13
CA ALA A 248 13.26 21.42 -49.97
C ALA A 248 13.84 20.74 -48.72
N ARG A 249 14.32 19.49 -48.86
CA ARG A 249 15.02 18.76 -47.79
C ARG A 249 16.28 19.49 -47.33
N GLN A 250 17.07 20.03 -48.26
CA GLN A 250 18.25 20.83 -47.94
C GLN A 250 17.91 22.03 -47.06
N ARG A 251 16.87 22.79 -47.41
CA ARG A 251 16.42 23.93 -46.59
C ARG A 251 15.95 23.47 -45.21
N GLN A 252 15.30 22.32 -45.09
CA GLN A 252 14.88 21.77 -43.79
C GLN A 252 16.10 21.43 -42.93
N TYR A 253 17.09 20.74 -43.51
CA TYR A 253 18.35 20.42 -42.87
C TYR A 253 19.07 21.69 -42.38
N GLU A 254 19.29 22.67 -43.26
CA GLU A 254 19.96 23.93 -42.93
C GLU A 254 19.22 24.71 -41.83
N ASN A 255 17.88 24.75 -41.88
CA ASN A 255 17.08 25.36 -40.82
C ASN A 255 17.24 24.63 -39.49
N PHE A 256 17.27 23.30 -39.49
CA PHE A 256 17.46 22.51 -38.28
C PHE A 256 18.86 22.74 -37.68
N ILE A 257 19.91 22.67 -38.49
CA ILE A 257 21.29 22.93 -38.05
C ILE A 257 21.42 24.33 -37.46
N SER A 258 20.86 25.35 -38.12
CA SER A 258 21.02 26.74 -37.70
C SER A 258 20.15 27.16 -36.52
N LYS A 259 18.99 26.52 -36.28
CA LYS A 259 18.01 27.01 -35.30
C LYS A 259 17.70 26.02 -34.17
N CYS A 260 17.96 24.73 -34.36
CA CYS A 260 17.48 23.70 -33.45
C CYS A 260 18.60 22.84 -32.86
N LEU A 261 19.68 22.58 -33.62
CA LEU A 261 20.72 21.65 -33.20
C LEU A 261 21.40 22.08 -31.89
N GLU A 262 21.83 23.34 -31.79
CA GLU A 262 22.48 23.87 -30.57
C GLU A 262 21.57 23.78 -29.34
N SER A 263 20.28 24.11 -29.49
CA SER A 263 19.31 24.00 -28.39
C SER A 263 19.12 22.54 -27.95
N LYS A 264 19.15 21.59 -28.90
CA LYS A 264 19.07 20.17 -28.60
C LYS A 264 20.32 19.61 -27.96
N GLU A 265 21.49 20.01 -28.42
CA GLU A 265 22.77 19.68 -27.79
C GLU A 265 22.82 20.19 -26.34
N ALA A 266 22.36 21.42 -26.09
CA ALA A 266 22.27 21.97 -24.73
C ALA A 266 21.32 21.15 -23.85
N THR A 267 20.20 20.66 -24.40
CA THR A 267 19.25 19.81 -23.67
C THR A 267 19.87 18.47 -23.27
N VAL A 268 20.55 17.80 -24.20
CA VAL A 268 21.26 16.53 -23.94
C VAL A 268 22.40 16.72 -22.94
N THR A 269 23.16 17.82 -23.08
CA THR A 269 24.24 18.17 -22.13
C THR A 269 23.69 18.39 -20.73
N GLN A 270 22.60 19.15 -20.59
CA GLN A 270 21.95 19.37 -19.30
C GLN A 270 21.45 18.06 -18.68
N LEU A 271 20.95 17.13 -19.50
CA LEU A 271 20.51 15.83 -19.04
C LEU A 271 21.67 14.98 -18.53
N ASN A 272 22.83 15.01 -19.19
CA ASN A 272 24.04 14.35 -18.69
C ASN A 272 24.52 14.98 -17.38
N ASP A 273 24.58 16.31 -17.29
CA ASP A 273 24.95 17.02 -16.06
C ASP A 273 24.03 16.68 -14.88
N ASP A 274 22.73 16.51 -15.14
CA ASP A 274 21.77 16.12 -14.12
C ASP A 274 21.96 14.65 -13.68
N GLY A 275 22.32 13.76 -14.61
CA GLY A 275 22.71 12.39 -14.31
C GLY A 275 23.94 12.34 -13.40
N ASP A 276 24.99 13.07 -13.77
CA ASP A 276 26.23 13.19 -13.00
C ASP A 276 25.99 13.75 -11.60
N LYS A 277 25.12 14.77 -11.45
CA LYS A 277 24.72 15.28 -10.13
C LYS A 277 24.06 14.20 -9.28
N LEU A 278 23.12 13.42 -9.85
CA LEU A 278 22.47 12.34 -9.11
C LEU A 278 23.47 11.28 -8.67
N ILE A 279 24.40 10.88 -9.55
CA ILE A 279 25.47 9.94 -9.23
C ILE A 279 26.37 10.51 -8.12
N ALA A 280 26.76 11.77 -8.21
CA ALA A 280 27.60 12.44 -7.20
C ALA A 280 26.93 12.52 -5.81
N THR A 281 25.59 12.58 -5.75
CA THR A 281 24.84 12.50 -4.49
C THR A 281 24.73 11.08 -3.92
N ASN A 282 25.39 10.09 -4.53
CA ASN A 282 25.27 8.67 -4.21
C ASN A 282 23.82 8.17 -4.28
N HIS A 283 23.10 8.55 -5.34
CA HIS A 283 21.75 8.07 -5.57
C HIS A 283 21.73 6.52 -5.59
N PRO A 284 20.84 5.84 -4.86
CA PRO A 284 20.85 4.38 -4.75
C PRO A 284 20.52 3.66 -6.06
N GLY A 285 19.83 4.32 -6.99
CA GLY A 285 19.60 3.86 -8.37
C GLY A 285 20.70 4.25 -9.37
N LYS A 286 21.93 4.50 -8.94
CA LYS A 286 23.03 4.99 -9.80
C LYS A 286 23.26 4.17 -11.07
N ASN A 287 23.14 2.85 -10.97
CA ASN A 287 23.32 1.92 -12.08
C ASN A 287 22.27 2.14 -13.18
N VAL A 288 21.03 2.45 -12.79
CA VAL A 288 19.95 2.74 -13.74
C VAL A 288 20.18 4.10 -14.40
N ILE A 289 20.62 5.09 -13.62
CA ILE A 289 20.97 6.43 -14.12
C ILE A 289 22.11 6.33 -15.14
N GLU A 290 23.21 5.65 -14.80
CA GLU A 290 24.36 5.44 -15.69
C GLU A 290 23.93 4.75 -17.00
N ALA A 291 23.12 3.69 -16.93
CA ALA A 291 22.65 2.98 -18.10
C ALA A 291 21.80 3.85 -19.04
N HIS A 292 20.88 4.66 -18.48
CA HIS A 292 20.06 5.57 -19.28
C HIS A 292 20.89 6.71 -19.87
N MET A 293 21.82 7.26 -19.09
CA MET A 293 22.74 8.29 -19.55
C MET A 293 23.62 7.80 -20.72
N GLU A 294 24.15 6.58 -20.60
CA GLU A 294 24.92 5.93 -21.68
C GLU A 294 24.06 5.71 -22.93
N ALA A 295 22.80 5.27 -22.77
CA ALA A 295 21.88 5.12 -23.90
C ALA A 295 21.61 6.45 -24.61
N VAL A 296 21.30 7.53 -23.87
CA VAL A 296 21.10 8.86 -24.47
C VAL A 296 22.36 9.33 -25.20
N HIS A 297 23.54 9.14 -24.60
CA HIS A 297 24.79 9.54 -25.20
C HIS A 297 25.12 8.75 -26.48
N ALA A 298 24.84 7.45 -26.50
CA ALA A 298 25.03 6.59 -27.67
C ALA A 298 24.10 7.03 -28.82
N ASP A 299 22.80 7.15 -28.56
CA ASP A 299 21.81 7.56 -29.56
C ASP A 299 22.06 8.98 -30.06
N TRP A 300 22.48 9.91 -29.19
CA TRP A 300 22.84 11.27 -29.60
C TRP A 300 24.02 11.27 -30.56
N LYS A 301 25.06 10.48 -30.27
CA LYS A 301 26.21 10.33 -31.16
C LYS A 301 25.81 9.71 -32.50
N GLU A 302 24.95 8.69 -32.49
CA GLU A 302 24.44 8.09 -33.72
C GLU A 302 23.61 9.08 -34.54
N TYR A 303 22.76 9.87 -33.88
CA TYR A 303 21.98 10.92 -34.51
C TYR A 303 22.86 11.99 -35.17
N LEU A 304 23.93 12.45 -34.50
CA LEU A 304 24.89 13.38 -35.09
C LEU A 304 25.58 12.80 -36.32
N ASN A 305 25.96 11.52 -36.29
CA ASN A 305 26.52 10.85 -37.47
C ASN A 305 25.51 10.80 -38.63
N LEU A 306 24.22 10.59 -38.33
CA LEU A 306 23.16 10.60 -39.32
C LEU A 306 22.99 11.99 -39.97
N LEU A 307 23.14 13.08 -39.22
CA LEU A 307 23.16 14.44 -39.79
C LEU A 307 24.33 14.64 -40.76
N ILE A 308 25.51 14.12 -40.43
CA ILE A 308 26.68 14.17 -41.33
C ILE A 308 26.41 13.35 -42.60
N CYS A 309 25.78 12.18 -42.48
CA CYS A 309 25.38 11.39 -43.65
C CYS A 309 24.38 12.17 -44.53
N GLU A 310 23.38 12.79 -43.93
CA GLU A 310 22.39 13.62 -44.62
C GLU A 310 23.03 14.79 -45.37
N GLU A 311 23.96 15.52 -44.74
CA GLU A 311 24.71 16.59 -45.38
C GLU A 311 25.45 16.12 -46.64
N ASN A 312 26.16 14.99 -46.52
CA ASN A 312 26.90 14.40 -47.64
C ASN A 312 25.95 13.97 -48.78
N HIS A 313 24.80 13.38 -48.44
CA HIS A 313 23.82 13.00 -49.45
C HIS A 313 23.23 14.22 -50.17
N LEU A 314 22.89 15.30 -49.45
CA LEU A 314 22.41 16.54 -50.04
C LEU A 314 23.43 17.16 -50.99
N LYS A 315 24.71 17.16 -50.58
CA LYS A 315 25.81 17.63 -51.42
C LYS A 315 25.94 16.80 -52.70
N HIS A 316 25.95 15.47 -52.59
CA HIS A 316 26.06 14.60 -53.77
C HIS A 316 24.84 14.71 -54.69
N MET A 317 23.64 14.95 -54.15
CA MET A 317 22.44 15.20 -54.96
C MET A 317 22.56 16.46 -55.79
N ASP A 318 23.00 17.57 -55.18
CA ASP A 318 23.24 18.82 -55.90
C ASP A 318 24.27 18.63 -57.02
N GLU A 319 25.42 18.00 -56.71
CA GLU A 319 26.48 17.72 -57.67
C GLU A 319 26.00 16.83 -58.83
N TYR A 320 25.25 15.75 -58.52
CA TYR A 320 24.70 14.83 -59.52
C TYR A 320 23.75 15.55 -60.48
N HIS A 321 22.77 16.30 -59.96
CA HIS A 321 21.78 16.97 -60.78
C HIS A 321 22.38 18.11 -61.61
N LYS A 322 23.33 18.85 -61.03
CA LYS A 322 24.09 19.88 -61.74
C LYS A 322 24.87 19.28 -62.92
N PHE A 323 25.64 18.21 -62.68
CA PHE A 323 26.40 17.55 -63.73
C PHE A 323 25.51 17.06 -64.88
N HIS A 324 24.41 16.37 -64.57
CA HIS A 324 23.53 15.82 -65.60
C HIS A 324 22.78 16.91 -66.37
N LYS A 325 22.48 18.04 -65.74
CA LYS A 325 21.94 19.22 -66.44
C LYS A 325 22.97 19.80 -67.40
N GLU A 326 24.19 20.06 -66.93
CA GLU A 326 25.26 20.61 -67.76
C GLU A 326 25.62 19.68 -68.94
N ALA A 327 25.62 18.37 -68.72
CA ALA A 327 25.83 17.37 -69.77
C ALA A 327 24.73 17.41 -70.84
N ARG A 328 23.46 17.53 -70.46
CA ARG A 328 22.33 17.68 -71.41
C ARG A 328 22.42 19.00 -72.17
N ASP A 329 22.66 20.10 -71.46
CA ASP A 329 22.77 21.43 -72.07
C ASP A 329 23.92 21.48 -73.08
N THR A 330 25.05 20.83 -72.76
CA THR A 330 26.21 20.68 -73.66
C THR A 330 25.88 19.80 -74.85
N GLN A 331 25.21 18.66 -74.65
CA GLN A 331 24.80 17.77 -75.74
C GLN A 331 23.85 18.49 -76.71
N ASP A 332 22.90 19.27 -76.20
CA ASP A 332 21.95 20.02 -77.02
C ASP A 332 22.62 21.21 -77.73
N LEU A 333 23.63 21.83 -77.13
CA LEU A 333 24.49 22.79 -77.82
C LEU A 333 25.24 22.13 -78.98
N LEU A 334 25.87 20.98 -78.76
CA LEU A 334 26.62 20.26 -79.79
C LEU A 334 25.72 19.85 -80.97
N LYS A 335 24.51 19.34 -80.71
CA LYS A 335 23.53 19.02 -81.77
C LYS A 335 23.11 20.24 -82.58
N ARG A 336 22.93 21.39 -81.92
CA ARG A 336 22.62 22.65 -82.61
C ARG A 336 23.79 23.11 -83.49
N LEU A 337 25.01 23.10 -82.95
CA LEU A 337 26.21 23.44 -83.72
C LEU A 337 26.42 22.49 -84.90
N GLU A 338 26.21 21.19 -84.72
CA GLU A 338 26.25 20.21 -85.81
C GLU A 338 25.23 20.53 -86.90
N THR A 339 24.01 20.93 -86.51
CA THR A 339 22.96 21.34 -87.45
C THR A 339 23.34 22.61 -88.20
N GLU A 340 23.85 23.63 -87.49
CA GLU A 340 24.29 24.91 -88.07
C GLU A 340 25.46 24.73 -89.03
N VAL A 341 26.47 23.94 -88.65
CA VAL A 341 27.61 23.61 -89.51
C VAL A 341 27.14 22.87 -90.76
N ASN A 342 26.27 21.87 -90.61
CA ASN A 342 25.70 21.15 -91.75
C ASN A 342 24.90 22.08 -92.67
N GLN A 343 24.07 22.98 -92.15
CA GLN A 343 23.32 23.94 -92.97
C GLN A 343 24.25 24.94 -93.67
N LYS A 344 25.28 25.44 -92.97
CA LYS A 344 26.20 26.45 -93.50
C LYS A 344 27.17 25.89 -94.54
N TYR A 345 27.62 24.63 -94.42
CA TYR A 345 28.70 24.11 -95.26
C TYR A 345 28.33 22.92 -96.15
N LYS A 346 27.08 22.41 -96.13
CA LYS A 346 26.67 21.33 -97.05
C LYS A 346 26.76 21.76 -98.52
N PRO A 347 27.59 21.09 -99.35
CA PRO A 347 27.79 21.48 -100.76
C PRO A 347 26.57 21.21 -101.65
N GLU A 348 25.77 20.20 -101.31
CA GLU A 348 24.65 19.71 -102.15
C GLU A 348 23.59 20.77 -102.47
N PHE A 349 23.50 21.84 -101.67
CA PHE A 349 22.53 22.91 -101.82
C PHE A 349 23.16 24.26 -102.19
N LYS A 350 24.41 24.27 -102.67
CA LYS A 350 25.16 25.51 -102.95
C LYS A 350 25.66 25.56 -104.38
N ASP A 351 25.61 26.76 -104.95
CA ASP A 351 26.21 27.02 -106.26
C ASP A 351 27.73 27.27 -106.14
N MET A 352 28.40 27.32 -107.30
CA MET A 352 29.85 27.46 -107.36
C MET A 352 30.37 28.76 -106.71
N TYR A 353 29.66 29.87 -106.88
CA TYR A 353 30.05 31.16 -106.29
C TYR A 353 29.90 31.14 -104.77
N GLN A 354 28.84 30.52 -104.26
CA GLN A 354 28.63 30.33 -102.83
C GLN A 354 29.70 29.43 -102.21
N ILE A 355 30.14 28.38 -102.92
CA ILE A 355 31.22 27.49 -102.46
C ILE A 355 32.56 28.22 -102.45
N GLU A 356 32.92 28.95 -103.51
CA GLU A 356 34.16 29.75 -103.56
C GLU A 356 34.21 30.81 -102.47
N SER A 357 33.09 31.50 -102.19
CA SER A 357 33.00 32.45 -101.09
C SER A 357 33.22 31.79 -99.73
N LEU A 358 32.65 30.60 -99.49
CA LEU A 358 32.82 29.90 -98.22
C LEU A 358 34.25 29.40 -98.01
N ILE A 359 34.91 28.93 -99.07
CA ILE A 359 36.32 28.53 -99.02
C ILE A 359 37.17 29.73 -98.65
N ARG A 360 36.91 30.88 -99.28
CA ARG A 360 37.63 32.12 -99.01
C ARG A 360 37.41 32.63 -97.57
N ASP A 361 36.17 32.57 -97.08
CA ASP A 361 35.83 32.92 -95.70
C ASP A 361 36.52 31.99 -94.67
N LEU A 362 36.74 30.71 -95.01
CA LEU A 362 37.44 29.75 -94.18
C LEU A 362 38.96 29.98 -94.21
N ASP A 363 39.52 30.27 -95.38
CA ASP A 363 40.94 30.59 -95.55
C ASP A 363 41.30 31.92 -94.85
N ASP A 364 40.40 32.91 -94.85
CA ASP A 364 40.56 34.20 -94.14
C ASP A 364 40.42 34.07 -92.60
N GLN A 365 39.90 32.94 -92.10
CA GLN A 365 39.75 32.63 -90.67
C GLN A 365 40.86 31.74 -90.09
N ALA A 366 41.73 31.20 -90.95
CA ALA A 366 42.90 30.38 -90.57
C ALA A 366 44.15 31.25 -90.35
#